data_AF-W6NL15-F1
#
_entry.id   AF-W6NL15-F1
#
_cell.length_a   1.000
_cell.length_b   1.000
_cell.length_c   1.000
_cell.angle_alpha   90.00
_cell.angle_beta   90.00
_cell.angle_gamma   90.00
#
_symmetry.space_group_name_H-M   'P 1'
#
loop_
_entity.id
_entity.type
_entity.pdbx_description
1 polymer ?
#
loop_
_entity_poly.entity_id
_entity_poly.type
_entity_poly.pdbx_seq_one_letter_code
_entity_poly.pdbx_strand_id
1 'polypeptide(L)'
;MDENFKKSQLGDTLKVFLKDNSMSMRKLGKLTGIDTATISRIINGKQSANINHIEKFSKYLNIPMEILLRSAGYDIGNNEENTSQILKTINSLNYKCDIKKIKEELNKYEQYALTDEGKNIIYKNFNKKIASINGSGFFVEKLKNMYNQFLSDDVSEETRPIIGSVLLYFILSTDIIPDYVFPIGYIDDITALKLVEKRLKN
;
A
#
# COMPACT_ATOMS: atom_id res chain seq x y z
N MET A 1 -0.34 -26.07 22.53
CA MET A 1 -1.68 -25.46 22.46
C MET A 1 -1.65 -24.20 23.28
N ASP A 2 -1.72 -22.99 22.75
CA ASP A 2 -1.54 -22.47 21.41
C ASP A 2 -1.02 -21.04 21.61
N GLU A 3 -0.22 -20.59 20.66
CA GLU A 3 0.53 -19.34 20.70
C GLU A 3 -0.36 -18.14 21.07
N ASN A 4 0.19 -17.29 21.96
CA ASN A 4 -0.36 -15.99 22.36
C ASN A 4 -0.85 -15.20 21.14
N PHE A 5 -2.16 -15.21 20.89
CA PHE A 5 -2.81 -14.28 19.98
C PHE A 5 -2.51 -12.86 20.46
N LYS A 6 -1.60 -12.15 19.79
CA LYS A 6 -1.52 -10.69 19.86
C LYS A 6 -2.93 -10.17 19.61
N LYS A 7 -3.58 -9.66 20.66
CA LYS A 7 -4.96 -9.17 20.61
C LYS A 7 -5.05 -8.11 19.51
N SER A 8 -5.78 -8.42 18.45
CA SER A 8 -5.97 -7.53 17.30
C SER A 8 -6.50 -6.17 17.79
N GLN A 9 -5.75 -5.10 17.52
CA GLN A 9 -6.15 -3.72 17.84
C GLN A 9 -7.16 -3.15 16.85
N LEU A 10 -7.49 -3.90 15.79
CA LEU A 10 -8.37 -3.47 14.70
C LEU A 10 -9.72 -2.95 15.21
N GLY A 11 -10.31 -3.65 16.18
CA GLY A 11 -11.60 -3.25 16.72
C GLY A 11 -11.58 -1.89 17.40
N ASP A 12 -10.50 -1.56 18.11
CA ASP A 12 -10.34 -0.27 18.77
C ASP A 12 -10.04 0.85 17.77
N THR A 13 -9.20 0.58 16.77
CA THR A 13 -8.98 1.49 15.64
C THR A 13 -10.30 1.85 14.96
N LEU A 14 -11.12 0.85 14.61
CA LEU A 14 -12.41 1.08 13.96
C LEU A 14 -13.37 1.89 14.84
N LYS A 15 -13.38 1.70 16.16
CA LYS A 15 -14.22 2.51 17.08
C LYS A 15 -13.83 3.98 17.07
N VAL A 16 -12.52 4.28 17.10
CA VAL A 16 -12.01 5.66 17.07
C VAL A 16 -12.49 6.35 15.80
N PHE A 17 -12.23 5.76 14.64
CA PHE A 17 -12.62 6.37 13.36
C PHE A 17 -14.14 6.43 13.15
N LEU A 18 -14.91 5.46 13.64
CA LEU A 18 -16.37 5.55 13.64
C LEU A 18 -16.85 6.74 14.45
N LYS A 19 -16.26 6.99 15.63
CA LYS A 19 -16.58 8.13 16.48
C LYS A 19 -16.20 9.45 15.81
N ASP A 20 -14.98 9.54 15.29
CA ASP A 20 -14.45 10.76 14.65
C ASP A 20 -15.27 11.14 13.40
N ASN A 21 -15.75 10.14 12.65
CA ASN A 21 -16.63 10.35 11.49
C ASN A 21 -18.13 10.45 11.86
N SER A 22 -18.49 10.51 13.15
CA SER A 22 -19.89 10.50 13.61
C SER A 22 -20.74 9.40 12.95
N MET A 23 -20.14 8.22 12.78
CA MET A 23 -20.70 7.10 12.02
C MET A 23 -21.07 5.95 12.95
N SER A 24 -22.27 5.41 12.80
CA SER A 24 -22.70 4.20 13.50
C SER A 24 -22.31 2.94 12.72
N MET A 25 -22.18 1.79 13.41
CA MET A 25 -21.98 0.49 12.76
C MET A 25 -23.08 0.17 11.74
N ARG A 26 -24.33 0.59 12.01
CA ARG A 26 -25.45 0.44 11.08
C ARG A 26 -25.26 1.25 9.80
N LYS A 27 -24.75 2.48 9.91
CA LYS A 27 -24.42 3.33 8.74
C LYS A 27 -23.26 2.73 7.96
N LEU A 28 -22.21 2.27 8.64
CA LEU A 28 -21.09 1.59 8.00
C LEU A 28 -21.54 0.30 7.29
N GLY A 29 -22.44 -0.48 7.88
CA GLY A 29 -23.00 -1.68 7.26
C GLY A 29 -23.72 -1.38 5.96
N LYS A 30 -24.53 -0.31 5.92
CA LYS A 30 -25.18 0.15 4.69
C LYS A 30 -24.18 0.57 3.60
N LEU A 31 -23.12 1.28 3.95
CA LEU A 31 -22.11 1.75 3.00
C LEU A 31 -21.24 0.61 2.44
N THR A 32 -20.85 -0.32 3.31
CA THR A 32 -19.94 -1.42 2.98
C THR A 32 -20.68 -2.63 2.39
N GLY A 33 -21.99 -2.73 2.59
CA GLY A 33 -22.77 -3.94 2.32
C GLY A 33 -22.43 -5.10 3.27
N ILE A 34 -21.73 -4.83 4.37
CA ILE A 34 -21.41 -5.83 5.41
C ILE A 34 -22.53 -5.79 6.45
N ASP A 35 -23.00 -6.97 6.86
CA ASP A 35 -23.99 -7.07 7.92
C ASP A 35 -23.51 -6.41 9.22
N THR A 36 -24.42 -5.71 9.91
CA THR A 36 -24.08 -4.94 11.11
C THR A 36 -23.61 -5.85 12.26
N ALA A 37 -24.14 -7.07 12.37
CA ALA A 37 -23.67 -8.03 13.38
C ALA A 37 -22.27 -8.55 13.05
N THR A 38 -21.93 -8.68 11.76
CA THR A 38 -20.55 -8.99 11.33
C THR A 38 -19.58 -7.86 11.69
N ILE A 39 -19.94 -6.60 11.40
CA ILE A 39 -19.14 -5.43 11.83
C ILE A 39 -18.96 -5.42 13.35
N SER A 40 -20.04 -5.66 14.11
CA SER A 40 -19.99 -5.70 15.58
C SER A 40 -19.09 -6.82 16.09
N ARG A 41 -19.15 -8.03 15.50
CA ARG A 41 -18.26 -9.14 15.88
C ARG A 41 -16.80 -8.80 15.61
N ILE A 42 -16.49 -8.16 14.48
CA ILE A 42 -15.13 -7.71 14.17
C ILE A 42 -14.64 -6.66 15.18
N ILE A 43 -15.45 -5.63 15.43
CA ILE A 43 -15.09 -4.54 16.36
C ILE A 43 -14.86 -5.04 17.79
N ASN A 44 -15.57 -6.08 18.20
CA ASN A 44 -15.43 -6.69 19.51
C ASN A 44 -14.38 -7.82 19.56
N GLY A 45 -13.64 -8.06 18.47
CA GLY A 45 -12.62 -9.11 18.40
C GLY A 45 -13.17 -10.55 18.40
N LYS A 46 -14.49 -10.72 18.20
CA LYS A 46 -15.16 -12.03 18.13
C LYS A 46 -15.03 -12.68 16.75
N GLN A 47 -14.60 -11.93 15.75
CA GLN A 47 -14.37 -12.40 14.39
C GLN A 47 -13.20 -11.63 13.76
N SER A 48 -12.26 -12.33 13.14
CA SER A 48 -11.20 -11.68 12.36
C SER A 48 -11.76 -11.02 11.10
N ALA A 49 -11.30 -9.81 10.79
CA ALA A 49 -11.60 -9.18 9.52
C ALA A 49 -10.80 -9.87 8.41
N ASN A 50 -11.46 -10.26 7.32
CA ASN A 50 -10.76 -10.61 6.09
C ASN A 50 -10.37 -9.34 5.33
N ILE A 51 -9.62 -9.49 4.24
CA ILE A 51 -9.07 -8.35 3.53
C ILE A 51 -10.16 -7.52 2.82
N ASN A 52 -11.23 -8.14 2.33
CA ASN A 52 -12.39 -7.42 1.76
C ASN A 52 -13.07 -6.52 2.82
N HIS A 53 -13.16 -6.98 4.08
CA HIS A 53 -13.63 -6.12 5.17
C HIS A 53 -12.68 -4.94 5.37
N ILE A 54 -11.37 -5.19 5.39
CA ILE A 54 -10.34 -4.16 5.60
C ILE A 54 -10.37 -3.11 4.47
N GLU A 55 -10.48 -3.53 3.22
CA GLU A 55 -10.59 -2.64 2.05
C GLU A 55 -11.84 -1.75 2.15
N LYS A 56 -12.99 -2.36 2.45
CA LYS A 56 -14.25 -1.62 2.61
C LYS A 56 -14.19 -0.64 3.78
N PHE A 57 -13.63 -1.03 4.92
CA PHE A 57 -13.45 -0.12 6.05
C PHE A 57 -12.50 1.02 5.70
N SER A 58 -11.39 0.72 5.04
CA SER A 58 -10.43 1.72 4.57
C SER A 58 -11.11 2.78 3.69
N LYS A 59 -11.83 2.32 2.66
CA LYS A 59 -12.55 3.19 1.71
C LYS A 59 -13.60 4.06 2.38
N TYR A 60 -14.48 3.49 3.20
CA TYR A 60 -15.66 4.20 3.72
C TYR A 60 -15.42 4.96 5.03
N LEU A 61 -14.35 4.64 5.76
CA LEU A 61 -13.94 5.40 6.95
C LEU A 61 -12.76 6.35 6.67
N ASN A 62 -12.28 6.38 5.42
CA ASN A 62 -11.11 7.14 5.00
C ASN A 62 -9.87 6.85 5.88
N ILE A 63 -9.70 5.56 6.21
CA ILE A 63 -8.58 5.08 7.04
C ILE A 63 -7.55 4.45 6.11
N PRO A 64 -6.27 4.76 6.28
CA PRO A 64 -5.22 4.00 5.65
C PRO A 64 -5.34 2.48 5.83
N MET A 65 -5.39 1.73 4.73
CA MET A 65 -5.46 0.27 4.77
C MET A 65 -4.27 -0.33 5.53
N GLU A 66 -3.09 0.29 5.46
CA GLU A 66 -1.91 -0.09 6.25
C GLU A 66 -2.20 -0.07 7.76
N ILE A 67 -2.83 0.99 8.26
CA ILE A 67 -3.20 1.12 9.67
C ILE A 67 -4.13 -0.02 10.05
N LEU A 68 -5.15 -0.30 9.23
CA LEU A 68 -6.09 -1.38 9.49
C LEU A 68 -5.44 -2.76 9.43
N LEU A 69 -4.56 -3.01 8.46
CA LEU A 69 -3.83 -4.26 8.34
C LEU A 69 -2.88 -4.47 9.52
N ARG A 70 -2.13 -3.44 9.92
CA ARG A 70 -1.25 -3.51 11.11
C ARG A 70 -2.06 -3.76 12.37
N SER A 71 -3.16 -3.05 12.56
CA SER A 71 -4.08 -3.28 13.68
C SER A 71 -4.75 -4.66 13.62
N ALA A 72 -4.95 -5.22 12.43
CA ALA A 72 -5.43 -6.58 12.23
C ALA A 72 -4.38 -7.67 12.51
N GLY A 73 -3.11 -7.29 12.73
CA GLY A 73 -2.02 -8.20 13.06
C GLY A 73 -1.13 -8.56 11.86
N TYR A 74 -1.30 -7.91 10.71
CA TYR A 74 -0.41 -8.09 9.56
C TYR A 74 0.87 -7.25 9.77
N ASP A 75 2.04 -7.90 9.67
CA ASP A 75 3.32 -7.21 9.73
C ASP A 75 3.70 -6.65 8.35
N ILE A 76 3.38 -5.37 8.14
CA ILE A 76 3.66 -4.64 6.89
C ILE A 76 4.99 -3.87 6.95
N GLY A 77 5.61 -3.78 8.13
CA GLY A 77 6.64 -2.78 8.39
C GLY A 77 8.07 -3.27 8.41
N ASN A 78 8.38 -4.45 8.97
CA ASN A 78 9.69 -4.56 9.62
C ASN A 78 10.62 -5.68 9.19
N ASN A 79 10.22 -6.67 8.39
CA ASN A 79 11.14 -7.76 8.03
C ASN A 79 11.05 -8.18 6.56
N GLU A 80 12.25 -8.32 5.98
CA GLU A 80 12.53 -8.71 4.60
C GLU A 80 11.99 -10.12 4.24
N GLU A 81 11.56 -10.90 5.23
CA GLU A 81 11.02 -12.26 5.08
C GLU A 81 9.51 -12.34 4.75
N ASN A 82 8.74 -11.25 4.85
CA ASN A 82 7.29 -11.29 4.64
C ASN A 82 6.82 -10.94 3.22
N THR A 83 7.70 -11.10 2.21
CA THR A 83 7.32 -11.04 0.80
C THR A 83 6.22 -12.07 0.48
N SER A 84 6.32 -13.27 1.06
CA SER A 84 5.35 -14.35 0.87
C SER A 84 3.97 -14.03 1.47
N GLN A 85 3.91 -13.33 2.60
CA GLN A 85 2.64 -12.97 3.26
C GLN A 85 1.95 -11.82 2.54
N ILE A 86 2.68 -10.81 2.08
CA ILE A 86 2.10 -9.71 1.30
C ILE A 86 1.68 -10.19 -0.09
N LEU A 87 2.44 -11.09 -0.72
CA LEU A 87 2.00 -11.77 -1.96
C LEU A 87 0.81 -12.69 -1.73
N LYS A 88 0.72 -13.39 -0.58
CA LYS A 88 -0.48 -14.16 -0.20
C LYS A 88 -1.68 -13.24 0.05
N THR A 89 -1.49 -12.07 0.65
CA THR A 89 -2.53 -11.05 0.83
C THR A 89 -2.99 -10.50 -0.53
N ILE A 90 -2.07 -10.20 -1.45
CA ILE A 90 -2.36 -9.77 -2.84
C ILE A 90 -3.06 -10.87 -3.66
N ASN A 91 -2.63 -12.12 -3.51
CA ASN A 91 -3.26 -13.26 -4.20
C ASN A 91 -4.63 -13.61 -3.61
N SER A 92 -4.81 -13.51 -2.28
CA SER A 92 -6.10 -13.75 -1.61
C SER A 92 -7.08 -12.59 -1.75
N LEU A 93 -6.62 -11.42 -2.17
CA LEU A 93 -7.44 -10.25 -2.51
C LEU A 93 -8.30 -10.46 -3.77
N ASN A 94 -8.05 -11.51 -4.58
CA ASN A 94 -8.69 -11.69 -5.89
C ASN A 94 -8.63 -10.40 -6.76
N TYR A 95 -7.66 -9.53 -6.44
CA TYR A 95 -7.39 -8.31 -7.17
C TYR A 95 -6.85 -8.77 -8.51
N LYS A 96 -7.44 -8.29 -9.62
CA LYS A 96 -6.87 -8.47 -10.96
C LYS A 96 -5.61 -7.59 -11.11
N CYS A 97 -4.68 -7.70 -10.15
CA CYS A 97 -3.33 -7.19 -10.26
C CYS A 97 -2.67 -8.08 -11.32
N ASP A 98 -2.60 -7.57 -12.55
CA ASP A 98 -1.86 -8.26 -13.59
C ASP A 98 -0.38 -8.04 -13.31
N ILE A 99 0.17 -8.86 -12.41
CA ILE A 99 1.56 -8.84 -11.98
C ILE A 99 2.49 -8.86 -13.21
N LYS A 100 2.06 -9.50 -14.31
CA LYS A 100 2.81 -9.52 -15.55
C LYS A 100 2.89 -8.12 -16.17
N LYS A 101 1.76 -7.41 -16.29
CA LYS A 101 1.73 -6.02 -16.80
C LYS A 101 2.54 -5.06 -15.93
N ILE A 102 2.49 -5.22 -14.61
CA ILE A 102 3.29 -4.37 -13.70
C ILE A 102 4.78 -4.60 -13.93
N LYS A 103 5.21 -5.86 -14.03
CA LYS A 103 6.61 -6.18 -14.37
C LYS A 103 7.03 -5.61 -15.72
N GLU A 104 6.16 -5.69 -16.73
CA GLU A 104 6.41 -5.15 -18.06
C GLU A 104 6.58 -3.61 -18.00
N GLU A 105 5.70 -2.91 -17.30
CA GLU A 105 5.80 -1.44 -17.12
C GLU A 105 7.02 -1.04 -16.30
N LEU A 106 7.39 -1.78 -15.24
CA LEU A 106 8.60 -1.49 -14.49
C LEU A 106 9.87 -1.67 -15.31
N ASN A 107 9.96 -2.72 -16.12
CA ASN A 107 11.09 -2.90 -17.02
C ASN A 107 11.20 -1.73 -18.02
N LYS A 108 10.06 -1.24 -18.53
CA LYS A 108 10.01 -0.07 -19.40
C LYS A 108 10.46 1.20 -18.67
N TYR A 109 9.98 1.42 -17.44
CA TYR A 109 10.37 2.60 -16.67
C TYR A 109 11.80 2.55 -16.15
N GLU A 110 12.38 1.36 -15.95
CA GLU A 110 13.80 1.19 -15.64
C GLU A 110 14.66 1.72 -16.80
N GLN A 111 14.31 1.35 -18.04
CA GLN A 111 14.97 1.90 -19.23
C GLN A 111 14.73 3.40 -19.36
N TYR A 112 13.54 3.88 -19.02
CA TYR A 112 13.23 5.30 -19.09
C TYR A 112 13.97 6.13 -18.02
N ALA A 113 14.18 5.58 -16.83
CA ALA A 113 14.93 6.21 -15.74
C ALA A 113 16.41 6.43 -16.07
N LEU A 114 16.97 5.69 -17.03
CA LEU A 114 18.32 5.91 -17.54
C LEU A 114 18.43 7.23 -18.32
N THR A 115 17.34 7.67 -18.96
CA THR A 115 17.31 8.87 -19.80
C THR A 115 17.27 10.15 -18.96
N ASP A 116 17.81 11.24 -19.51
CA ASP A 116 17.73 12.56 -18.87
C ASP A 116 16.28 13.05 -18.74
N GLU A 117 15.41 12.68 -19.69
CA GLU A 117 13.99 12.99 -19.63
C GLU A 117 13.31 12.30 -18.45
N GLY A 118 13.50 10.99 -18.28
CA GLY A 118 12.95 10.22 -17.18
C GLY A 118 13.43 10.75 -15.81
N LYS A 119 14.73 11.05 -15.67
CA LYS A 119 15.28 11.69 -14.47
C LYS A 119 14.60 13.03 -14.19
N ASN A 120 14.44 13.86 -15.20
CA ASN A 120 13.82 15.18 -15.07
C ASN A 120 12.33 15.09 -14.65
N ILE A 121 11.60 14.10 -15.16
CA ILE A 121 10.23 13.81 -14.71
C ILE A 121 10.20 13.50 -13.22
N ILE A 122 11.09 12.63 -12.75
CA ILE A 122 11.20 12.26 -11.33
C ILE A 122 11.45 13.52 -10.48
N TYR A 123 12.47 14.31 -10.83
CA TYR A 123 12.84 15.53 -10.09
C TYR A 123 11.71 16.58 -10.01
N LYS A 124 10.99 16.78 -11.12
CA LYS A 124 9.96 17.82 -11.21
C LYS A 124 8.63 17.42 -10.59
N ASN A 125 8.27 16.14 -10.67
CA ASN A 125 6.90 15.70 -10.42
C ASN A 125 6.74 14.86 -9.16
N PHE A 126 7.80 14.25 -8.63
CA PHE A 126 7.68 13.40 -7.43
C PHE A 126 7.07 14.16 -6.24
N ASN A 127 7.68 15.27 -5.85
CA ASN A 127 7.21 16.06 -4.71
C ASN A 127 5.78 16.59 -4.91
N LYS A 128 5.41 16.95 -6.14
CA LYS A 128 4.05 17.39 -6.49
C LYS A 128 3.04 16.25 -6.33
N LYS A 129 3.38 15.06 -6.83
CA LYS A 129 2.53 13.86 -6.71
C LYS A 129 2.38 13.44 -5.25
N ILE A 130 3.47 13.42 -4.47
CA ILE A 130 3.42 13.13 -3.02
C ILE A 130 2.55 14.13 -2.27
N ALA A 131 2.69 15.43 -2.54
CA ALA A 131 1.89 16.46 -1.90
C ALA A 131 0.39 16.38 -2.25
N SER A 132 0.05 15.83 -3.43
CA SER A 132 -1.34 15.62 -3.85
C SER A 132 -2.05 14.49 -3.10
N ILE A 133 -1.29 13.66 -2.37
CA ILE A 133 -1.82 12.52 -1.63
C ILE A 133 -1.90 12.94 -0.16
N ASN A 134 -3.13 13.05 0.37
CA ASN A 134 -3.37 13.22 1.79
C ASN A 134 -3.02 11.93 2.53
N GLY A 135 -1.74 11.71 2.83
CA GLY A 135 -1.29 10.49 3.51
C GLY A 135 0.06 10.63 4.19
N SER A 136 0.07 10.37 5.50
CA SER A 136 1.25 9.98 6.27
C SER A 136 1.18 8.47 6.52
N GLY A 137 2.18 7.71 6.08
CA GLY A 137 2.21 6.25 6.23
C GLY A 137 3.52 5.65 5.71
N PHE A 138 3.81 4.40 6.09
CA PHE A 138 5.08 3.72 5.81
C PHE A 138 5.38 3.71 4.31
N PHE A 139 4.36 3.52 3.47
CA PHE A 139 4.54 3.50 2.03
C PHE A 139 5.02 4.85 1.46
N VAL A 140 4.42 5.95 1.94
CA VAL A 140 4.82 7.31 1.56
C VAL A 140 6.24 7.60 2.04
N GLU A 141 6.58 7.17 3.26
CA GLU A 141 7.94 7.28 3.79
C GLU A 141 8.94 6.46 2.96
N LYS A 142 8.53 5.28 2.50
CA LYS A 142 9.37 4.41 1.68
C LYS A 142 9.61 5.00 0.29
N LEU A 143 8.58 5.57 -0.36
CA LEU A 143 8.76 6.34 -1.60
C LEU A 143 9.69 7.54 -1.40
N LYS A 144 9.54 8.28 -0.30
CA LYS A 144 10.43 9.41 0.03
C LYS A 144 11.87 8.94 0.23
N ASN A 145 12.07 7.82 0.92
CA ASN A 145 13.40 7.22 1.09
C ASN A 145 14.00 6.80 -0.26
N MET A 146 13.22 6.12 -1.11
CA MET A 146 13.64 5.77 -2.47
C MET A 146 14.00 7.00 -3.30
N TYR A 147 13.21 8.08 -3.22
CA TYR A 147 13.52 9.33 -3.89
C TYR A 147 14.82 9.95 -3.38
N ASN A 148 15.05 9.94 -2.07
CA ASN A 148 16.31 10.41 -1.49
C ASN A 148 17.50 9.55 -1.94
N GLN A 149 17.32 8.23 -2.04
CA GLN A 149 18.34 7.32 -2.60
C GLN A 149 18.59 7.63 -4.08
N PHE A 150 17.55 7.86 -4.87
CA PHE A 150 17.68 8.22 -6.28
C PHE A 150 18.48 9.51 -6.50
N LEU A 151 18.35 10.47 -5.58
CA LEU A 151 19.10 11.72 -5.57
C LEU A 151 20.53 11.58 -5.07
N SER A 152 20.85 10.53 -4.32
CA SER A 152 22.17 10.35 -3.73
C SER A 152 23.19 9.91 -4.79
N ASP A 153 24.39 10.47 -4.71
CA ASP A 153 25.53 10.05 -5.52
C ASP A 153 26.08 8.67 -5.11
N ASP A 154 25.74 8.21 -3.89
CA ASP A 154 26.20 6.92 -3.33
C ASP A 154 25.47 5.70 -3.92
N VAL A 155 24.38 5.91 -4.65
CA VAL A 155 23.62 4.82 -5.27
C VAL A 155 24.26 4.40 -6.58
N SER A 156 24.53 3.09 -6.70
CA SER A 156 25.16 2.51 -7.89
C SER A 156 24.37 2.78 -9.16
N GLU A 157 25.10 2.85 -10.28
CA GLU A 157 24.52 3.07 -11.61
C GLU A 157 23.52 1.97 -12.01
N GLU A 158 23.66 0.77 -11.45
CA GLU A 158 22.72 -0.34 -11.66
C GLU A 158 21.46 -0.21 -10.78
N THR A 159 21.57 0.35 -9.59
CA THR A 159 20.46 0.47 -8.63
C THR A 159 19.56 1.65 -8.93
N ARG A 160 20.14 2.76 -9.39
CA ARG A 160 19.43 4.03 -9.62
C ARG A 160 18.28 3.91 -10.64
N PRO A 161 18.43 3.23 -11.80
CA PRO A 161 17.34 3.05 -12.76
C PRO A 161 16.22 2.19 -12.19
N ILE A 162 16.57 1.20 -11.39
CA ILE A 162 15.62 0.32 -10.74
C ILE A 162 14.76 1.12 -9.76
N ILE A 163 15.36 1.98 -8.93
CA ILE A 163 14.63 2.92 -8.07
C ILE A 163 13.78 3.88 -8.91
N GLY A 164 14.36 4.44 -9.97
CA GLY A 164 13.68 5.35 -10.88
C GLY A 164 12.45 4.73 -11.54
N SER A 165 12.47 3.42 -11.80
CA SER A 165 11.33 2.69 -12.38
C SER A 165 10.07 2.78 -11.51
N VAL A 166 10.24 2.64 -10.19
CA VAL A 166 9.15 2.72 -9.21
C VAL A 166 8.63 4.15 -9.09
N LEU A 167 9.55 5.11 -9.06
CA LEU A 167 9.19 6.53 -8.97
C LEU A 167 8.45 6.99 -10.24
N LEU A 168 8.89 6.57 -11.42
CA LEU A 168 8.22 6.86 -12.69
C LEU A 168 6.87 6.17 -12.80
N TYR A 169 6.78 4.91 -12.38
CA TYR A 169 5.52 4.18 -12.32
C TYR A 169 4.51 4.94 -11.45
N PHE A 170 4.90 5.36 -10.25
CA PHE A 170 4.08 6.15 -9.35
C PHE A 170 3.66 7.51 -9.93
N ILE A 171 4.56 8.19 -10.64
CA ILE A 171 4.31 9.52 -11.22
C ILE A 171 3.38 9.43 -12.44
N LEU A 172 3.66 8.50 -13.36
CA LEU A 172 3.12 8.48 -14.73
C LEU A 172 1.98 7.50 -14.97
N SER A 173 1.90 6.39 -14.24
CA SER A 173 0.84 5.40 -14.46
C SER A 173 -0.48 5.88 -13.85
N THR A 174 -1.23 6.69 -14.58
CA THR A 174 -2.61 7.11 -14.24
C THR A 174 -3.66 6.07 -14.62
N ASP A 175 -3.35 5.10 -15.47
CA ASP A 175 -4.35 4.17 -16.04
C ASP A 175 -4.37 2.76 -15.41
N ILE A 176 -3.32 2.38 -14.68
CA ILE A 176 -3.29 1.10 -13.92
C ILE A 176 -3.71 1.33 -12.46
N ILE A 177 -3.67 2.59 -12.00
CA ILE A 177 -4.12 3.05 -10.69
C ILE A 177 -5.39 3.90 -10.90
N PRO A 178 -6.60 3.37 -10.65
CA PRO A 178 -7.81 4.16 -10.75
C PRO A 178 -7.81 5.35 -9.78
N ASP A 179 -8.32 6.48 -10.25
CA ASP A 179 -8.60 7.69 -9.47
C ASP A 179 -9.60 7.46 -8.33
N TYR A 180 -9.25 6.77 -7.25
CA TYR A 180 -10.09 6.75 -6.05
C TYR A 180 -9.24 6.58 -4.78
N VAL A 181 -9.33 7.61 -3.92
CA VAL A 181 -9.29 7.55 -2.45
C VAL A 181 -8.34 6.51 -1.88
N PHE A 182 -7.24 7.00 -1.32
CA PHE A 182 -6.39 6.31 -0.35
C PHE A 182 -7.01 5.01 0.22
N PRO A 183 -6.44 3.79 0.01
CA PRO A 183 -5.24 3.45 -0.76
C PRO A 183 -5.37 2.12 -1.54
N ILE A 184 -6.09 2.12 -2.66
CA ILE A 184 -6.08 0.97 -3.58
C ILE A 184 -4.90 1.07 -4.58
N GLY A 185 -4.49 2.31 -4.92
CA GLY A 185 -3.52 2.61 -5.96
C GLY A 185 -2.04 2.29 -5.68
N TYR A 186 -1.69 1.64 -4.57
CA TYR A 186 -0.28 1.43 -4.21
C TYR A 186 0.15 -0.04 -4.13
N ILE A 187 -0.74 -1.00 -4.41
CA ILE A 187 -0.37 -2.42 -4.43
C ILE A 187 0.68 -2.68 -5.50
N ASP A 188 0.57 -2.00 -6.65
CA ASP A 188 1.46 -2.18 -7.77
C ASP A 188 2.83 -1.54 -7.51
N ASP A 189 2.88 -0.39 -6.82
CA ASP A 189 4.14 0.23 -6.39
C ASP A 189 4.83 -0.52 -5.24
N ILE A 190 4.07 -1.11 -4.30
CA ILE A 190 4.62 -2.02 -3.27
C ILE A 190 5.23 -3.24 -3.95
N THR A 191 4.56 -3.78 -4.96
CA THR A 191 5.05 -4.92 -5.74
C THR A 191 6.32 -4.53 -6.51
N ALA A 192 6.34 -3.32 -7.08
CA ALA A 192 7.48 -2.77 -7.78
C ALA A 192 8.70 -2.64 -6.88
N LEU A 193 8.59 -1.85 -5.81
CA LEU A 193 9.63 -1.64 -4.80
C LEU A 193 10.20 -2.97 -4.28
N LYS A 194 9.36 -3.99 -4.08
CA LYS A 194 9.81 -5.29 -3.58
C LYS A 194 10.56 -6.12 -4.61
N LEU A 195 10.18 -6.04 -5.89
CA LEU A 195 10.94 -6.67 -6.96
C LEU A 195 12.33 -6.03 -7.10
N VAL A 196 12.39 -4.71 -6.93
CA VAL A 196 13.63 -3.93 -6.90
C VAL A 196 14.53 -4.37 -5.74
N GLU A 197 14.03 -4.37 -4.50
CA GLU A 197 14.81 -4.77 -3.32
C GLU A 197 15.34 -6.20 -3.40
N LYS A 198 14.61 -7.11 -4.05
CA LYS A 198 15.06 -8.48 -4.27
C LYS A 198 16.22 -8.56 -5.27
N ARG A 199 16.24 -7.69 -6.29
CA ARG A 199 17.36 -7.60 -7.24
C ARG A 199 18.61 -7.01 -6.60
N LEU A 200 18.48 -6.13 -5.61
CA LEU A 200 19.61 -5.49 -4.92
C LEU A 200 20.32 -6.36 -3.89
N LYS A 201 19.74 -7.51 -3.53
CA LYS A 201 20.30 -8.47 -2.56
C LYS A 201 20.90 -9.73 -3.19
N ASN A 202 20.71 -9.89 -4.50
CA ASN A 202 21.41 -10.89 -5.30
C ASN A 202 22.60 -10.24 -6.00
#